data_AF-A0A439LXU3-F1
#
_entry.id   AF-A0A439LXU3-F1
#
_cell.length_a   1.000
_cell.length_b   1.000
_cell.length_c   1.000
_cell.angle_alpha   90.00
_cell.angle_beta   90.00
_cell.angle_gamma   90.00
#
_symmetry.space_group_name_H-M   'P 1'
#
loop_
_entity.id
_entity.type
_entity.pdbx_description
1 polymer ?
#
loop_
_entity_poly.entity_id
_entity_poly.type
_entity_poly.pdbx_seq_one_letter_code
_entity_poly.pdbx_strand_id
1 'polypeptide(L)'
;MGYNTGAGGAVTQATSKATGVTLNKPSGQITLNAAALANGAGVSFVLTNSTITADDVLVLNHISGGTAGAYTLNARCAAGSATIDVRNVSAGSLSEAIVLQFALIQGASA
;
A
#
# COMPACT_ATOMS: atom_id res chain seq x y z
N MET A 1 1.44 -6.71 -17.82
CA MET A 1 2.24 -5.60 -17.25
C MET A 1 2.64 -6.02 -15.84
N GLY A 2 3.89 -5.78 -15.39
CA GLY A 2 4.29 -6.02 -13.98
C GLY A 2 5.31 -7.14 -13.71
N TYR A 3 5.58 -8.03 -14.67
CA TYR A 3 6.44 -9.23 -14.47
C TYR A 3 7.82 -9.12 -15.12
N ASN A 4 8.07 -8.05 -15.86
CA ASN A 4 9.35 -7.83 -16.54
C ASN A 4 10.34 -7.16 -15.58
N THR A 5 11.63 -7.46 -15.72
CA THR A 5 12.69 -6.77 -14.99
C THR A 5 12.56 -5.26 -15.12
N GLY A 6 12.55 -4.54 -13.99
CA GLY A 6 12.35 -3.08 -13.95
C GLY A 6 10.89 -2.61 -13.90
N ALA A 7 9.90 -3.52 -13.95
CA ALA A 7 8.50 -3.18 -13.75
C ALA A 7 8.14 -2.89 -12.28
N GLY A 8 8.99 -3.33 -11.34
CA GLY A 8 8.87 -3.07 -9.92
C GLY A 8 9.66 -1.84 -9.44
N GLY A 9 9.43 -1.45 -8.20
CA GLY A 9 10.26 -0.49 -7.47
C GLY A 9 9.96 -0.53 -5.97
N ALA A 10 10.64 0.32 -5.19
CA ALA A 10 10.42 0.45 -3.77
C ALA A 10 10.34 1.92 -3.36
N VAL A 11 9.51 2.23 -2.37
CA VAL A 11 9.38 3.57 -1.78
C VAL A 11 9.10 3.47 -0.28
N THR A 12 9.54 4.46 0.51
CA THR A 12 9.36 4.49 1.96
C THR A 12 8.63 5.76 2.39
N GLN A 13 7.68 5.65 3.33
CA GLN A 13 7.03 6.82 3.92
C GLN A 13 7.98 7.59 4.83
N ALA A 14 8.02 8.92 4.67
CA ALA A 14 8.96 9.76 5.41
C ALA A 14 8.48 10.12 6.83
N THR A 15 7.20 10.49 7.01
CA THR A 15 6.77 11.25 8.20
C THR A 15 5.78 10.50 9.09
N SER A 16 4.76 9.88 8.52
CA SER A 16 3.72 9.15 9.26
C SER A 16 3.10 8.04 8.42
N LYS A 17 2.28 7.18 9.02
CA LYS A 17 1.52 6.15 8.30
C LYS A 17 0.49 6.71 7.31
N ALA A 18 0.14 7.99 7.43
CA ALA A 18 -0.74 8.70 6.51
C ALA A 18 0.02 9.44 5.40
N THR A 19 1.36 9.47 5.44
CA THR A 19 2.16 10.16 4.42
C THR A 19 2.00 9.47 3.07
N GLY A 20 1.58 10.23 2.06
CA GLY A 20 1.52 9.73 0.69
C GLY A 20 2.91 9.39 0.14
N VAL A 21 2.95 8.51 -0.86
CA VAL A 21 4.17 8.08 -1.55
C VAL A 21 3.97 8.15 -3.07
N THR A 22 5.05 8.32 -3.81
CA THR A 22 5.02 8.30 -5.28
C THR A 22 5.85 7.14 -5.80
N LEU A 23 5.24 6.26 -6.58
CA LEU A 23 5.93 5.19 -7.29
C LEU A 23 5.18 4.87 -8.59
N ASN A 24 5.66 5.39 -9.71
CA ASN A 24 5.03 5.25 -11.04
C ASN A 24 5.39 3.91 -11.70
N LYS A 25 4.95 2.80 -11.11
CA LYS A 25 5.27 1.42 -11.53
C LYS A 25 4.06 0.49 -11.37
N PRO A 26 3.83 -0.49 -12.27
CA PRO A 26 2.72 -1.43 -12.15
C PRO A 26 2.85 -2.41 -10.98
N SER A 27 4.03 -2.56 -10.37
CA SER A 27 4.23 -3.31 -9.13
C SER A 27 5.25 -2.60 -8.25
N GLY A 28 5.26 -2.93 -6.96
CA GLY A 28 6.26 -2.36 -6.08
C GLY A 28 6.11 -2.74 -4.62
N GLN A 29 7.04 -2.24 -3.82
CA GLN A 29 7.06 -2.35 -2.37
C GLN A 29 6.97 -0.97 -1.73
N ILE A 30 6.15 -0.86 -0.69
CA ILE A 30 5.98 0.36 0.09
C ILE A 30 6.33 0.02 1.54
N THR A 31 7.42 0.59 2.04
CA THR A 31 7.77 0.53 3.46
C THR A 31 7.03 1.64 4.20
N LEU A 32 6.13 1.28 5.09
CA LEU A 32 5.39 2.25 5.90
C LEU A 32 6.26 2.85 6.99
N ASN A 33 5.85 4.02 7.47
CA ASN A 33 6.41 4.63 8.66
C ASN A 33 5.99 3.84 9.92
N ALA A 34 6.81 3.87 10.97
CA ALA A 34 6.59 3.15 12.23
C ALA A 34 5.72 3.90 13.27
N ALA A 35 5.01 4.97 12.89
CA ALA A 35 4.12 5.69 13.80
C ALA A 35 3.07 4.76 14.42
N ALA A 36 2.77 4.93 15.71
CA ALA A 36 1.85 4.05 16.42
C ALA A 36 0.46 4.00 15.74
N LEU A 37 -0.05 2.79 15.52
CA LEU A 37 -1.44 2.54 15.11
C LEU A 37 -2.14 1.75 16.21
N ALA A 38 -3.09 2.39 16.89
CA ALA A 38 -3.82 1.77 18.00
C ALA A 38 -4.63 0.55 17.54
N ASN A 39 -4.98 -0.32 18.49
CA ASN A 39 -5.86 -1.47 18.22
C ASN A 39 -7.17 -1.00 17.58
N GLY A 40 -7.56 -1.64 16.48
CA GLY A 40 -8.79 -1.37 15.77
C GLY A 40 -8.76 -0.08 14.94
N ALA A 41 -7.70 0.72 15.04
CA ALA A 41 -7.55 1.94 14.27
C ALA A 41 -7.12 1.65 12.83
N GLY A 42 -7.63 2.46 11.91
CA GLY A 42 -7.23 2.49 10.51
C GLY A 42 -6.52 3.79 10.17
N VAL A 43 -5.67 3.74 9.15
CA VAL A 43 -5.02 4.89 8.54
C VAL A 43 -5.02 4.72 7.03
N SER A 44 -5.18 5.82 6.32
CA SER A 44 -5.15 5.83 4.85
C SER A 44 -4.04 6.73 4.36
N PHE A 45 -3.42 6.36 3.24
CA PHE A 45 -2.47 7.20 2.52
C PHE A 45 -2.66 7.03 1.01
N VAL A 46 -2.16 8.01 0.25
CA VAL A 46 -2.25 8.00 -1.22
C VAL A 46 -0.94 7.47 -1.81
N LEU A 47 -1.04 6.48 -2.69
CA LEU A 47 -0.02 6.11 -3.65
C LEU A 47 -0.27 6.89 -4.95
N THR A 48 0.61 7.85 -5.26
CA THR A 48 0.63 8.50 -6.58
C THR A 48 1.36 7.59 -7.56
N ASN A 49 0.67 7.18 -8.62
CA ASN A 49 1.18 6.25 -9.62
C ASN A 49 0.46 6.44 -10.96
N SER A 50 1.14 7.05 -11.92
CA SER A 50 0.60 7.36 -13.26
C SER A 50 0.24 6.14 -14.11
N THR A 51 0.58 4.92 -13.67
CA THR A 51 0.18 3.69 -14.36
C THR A 51 -1.22 3.22 -14.00
N ILE A 52 -1.82 3.79 -12.94
CA ILE A 52 -3.15 3.42 -12.43
C ILE A 52 -4.25 4.20 -13.16
N THR A 53 -5.30 3.50 -13.57
CA THR A 53 -6.57 4.04 -14.04
C THR A 53 -7.67 3.87 -12.98
N ALA A 54 -8.83 4.50 -13.18
CA ALA A 54 -9.92 4.44 -12.20
C ALA A 54 -10.54 3.04 -12.06
N ASP A 55 -10.43 2.20 -13.09
CA ASP A 55 -11.04 0.86 -13.14
C ASP A 55 -10.13 -0.25 -12.63
N ASP A 56 -8.85 0.08 -12.39
CA ASP A 56 -7.86 -0.89 -11.98
C ASP A 56 -8.10 -1.39 -10.56
N VAL A 57 -7.46 -2.52 -10.23
CA VAL A 57 -7.44 -3.09 -8.88
C VAL A 57 -6.01 -3.25 -8.43
N LEU A 58 -5.73 -2.92 -7.16
CA LEU A 58 -4.46 -3.25 -6.51
C LEU A 58 -4.62 -4.52 -5.67
N VAL A 59 -3.79 -5.52 -5.94
CA VAL A 59 -3.56 -6.63 -5.01
C VAL A 59 -2.49 -6.22 -4.03
N LEU A 60 -2.76 -6.35 -2.73
CA LEU A 60 -1.88 -5.93 -1.65
C LEU A 60 -1.52 -7.11 -0.74
N ASN A 61 -0.25 -7.22 -0.35
CA ASN A 61 0.23 -8.18 0.64
C ASN A 61 1.16 -7.51 1.65
N HIS A 62 1.01 -7.84 2.93
CA HIS A 62 2.03 -7.57 3.94
C HIS A 62 3.12 -8.64 3.82
N ILE A 63 4.33 -8.24 3.42
CA ILE A 63 5.42 -9.19 3.11
C ILE A 63 6.51 -9.25 4.18
N SER A 64 6.71 -8.20 4.97
CA SER A 64 7.72 -8.15 6.05
C SER A 64 7.57 -6.91 6.94
N GLY A 65 8.43 -6.78 7.97
CA GLY A 65 8.59 -5.56 8.78
C GLY A 65 7.70 -5.45 10.02
N GLY A 66 6.70 -6.32 10.16
CA GLY A 66 5.85 -6.37 11.36
C GLY A 66 5.19 -7.73 11.59
N THR A 67 4.22 -7.76 12.50
CA THR A 67 3.55 -8.99 12.94
C THR A 67 2.64 -9.53 11.83
N ALA A 68 2.92 -10.77 11.37
CA ALA A 68 2.12 -11.43 10.33
C ALA A 68 0.65 -11.59 10.77
N GLY A 69 -0.29 -11.22 9.90
CA GLY A 69 -1.72 -11.28 10.19
C GLY A 69 -2.26 -10.14 11.09
N ALA A 70 -1.43 -9.22 11.57
CA ALA A 70 -1.87 -8.12 12.44
C ALA A 70 -2.51 -6.93 11.69
N TYR A 71 -2.45 -6.93 10.35
CA TYR A 71 -2.92 -5.83 9.52
C TYR A 71 -3.85 -6.31 8.41
N THR A 72 -4.98 -5.63 8.25
CA THR A 72 -5.84 -5.76 7.06
C THR A 72 -5.61 -4.60 6.12
N LEU A 73 -5.60 -4.88 4.81
CA LEU A 73 -5.28 -3.94 3.75
C LEU A 73 -6.43 -3.83 2.77
N ASN A 74 -6.70 -2.62 2.28
CA ASN A 74 -7.61 -2.37 1.18
C ASN A 74 -7.05 -1.27 0.28
N ALA A 75 -7.44 -1.26 -1.00
CA ALA A 75 -7.10 -0.19 -1.92
C ALA A 75 -8.30 0.22 -2.77
N ARG A 76 -8.33 1.50 -3.12
CA ARG A 76 -9.30 2.10 -4.04
C ARG A 76 -8.55 2.91 -5.10
N CYS A 77 -8.66 2.51 -6.35
CA CYS A 77 -8.00 3.16 -7.47
C CYS A 77 -8.74 4.41 -7.91
N ALA A 78 -7.97 5.36 -8.42
CA ALA A 78 -8.42 6.54 -9.14
C ALA A 78 -7.41 6.83 -10.25
N ALA A 79 -7.76 7.66 -11.22
CA ALA A 79 -6.81 8.00 -12.29
C ALA A 79 -5.50 8.57 -11.70
N GLY A 80 -4.39 7.91 -11.99
CA GLY A 80 -3.05 8.28 -11.53
C GLY A 80 -2.76 8.02 -10.04
N SER A 81 -3.64 7.33 -9.29
CA SER A 81 -3.43 7.10 -7.86
C SER A 81 -4.22 5.92 -7.28
N ALA A 82 -3.85 5.48 -6.09
CA ALA A 82 -4.69 4.63 -5.26
C ALA A 82 -4.65 5.10 -3.81
N THR A 83 -5.81 5.12 -3.14
CA THR A 83 -5.87 5.28 -1.68
C THR A 83 -5.75 3.91 -1.04
N ILE A 84 -4.73 3.72 -0.21
CA ILE A 84 -4.47 2.47 0.50
C ILE A 84 -4.89 2.65 1.96
N ASP A 85 -5.75 1.76 2.44
CA ASP A 85 -6.24 1.71 3.80
C ASP A 85 -5.50 0.57 4.55
N VAL A 86 -4.93 0.88 5.71
CA VAL A 86 -4.25 -0.07 6.59
C VAL A 86 -4.89 -0.03 7.97
N ARG A 87 -5.35 -1.18 8.46
CA ARG A 87 -5.99 -1.28 9.78
C ARG A 87 -5.28 -2.30 10.66
N ASN A 88 -5.01 -1.90 11.89
CA ASN A 88 -4.50 -2.80 12.93
C ASN A 88 -5.66 -3.64 13.48
N VAL A 89 -5.52 -4.96 13.40
CA VAL A 89 -6.49 -5.95 13.87
C VAL A 89 -5.94 -6.84 14.99
N SER A 90 -4.83 -6.43 15.60
CA SER A 90 -4.24 -7.11 16.77
C SER A 90 -4.94 -6.74 18.08
N ALA A 91 -4.39 -7.13 19.23
CA ALA A 91 -4.90 -6.78 20.55
C ALA A 91 -4.29 -5.51 21.17
N GLY A 92 -3.32 -4.87 20.51
CA GLY A 92 -2.54 -3.76 21.07
C GLY A 92 -2.15 -2.68 20.05
N SER A 93 -1.51 -1.61 20.52
CA SER A 93 -0.91 -0.60 19.64
C SER A 93 0.37 -1.15 18.99
N LEU A 94 0.53 -0.91 17.69
CA LEU A 94 1.69 -1.38 16.93
C LEU A 94 2.43 -0.20 16.29
N SER A 95 3.75 -0.14 16.51
CA SER A 95 4.67 0.86 15.96
C SER A 95 5.67 0.20 15.02
N GLU A 96 5.14 -0.55 14.04
CA GLU A 96 5.94 -1.38 13.12
C GLU A 96 6.01 -0.73 11.73
N ALA A 97 7.19 -0.77 11.10
CA ALA A 97 7.39 -0.34 9.72
C ALA A 97 7.10 -1.50 8.76
N ILE A 98 5.83 -1.85 8.59
CA ILE A 98 5.43 -2.93 7.69
C ILE A 98 5.77 -2.60 6.23
N VAL A 99 6.11 -3.63 5.46
CA VAL A 99 6.36 -3.55 4.02
C VAL A 99 5.18 -4.17 3.29
N LEU A 100 4.52 -3.35 2.47
CA LEU A 100 3.44 -3.78 1.58
C LEU A 100 4.00 -4.04 0.19
N GLN A 101 3.69 -5.19 -0.40
CA GLN A 101 3.85 -5.40 -1.83
C GLN A 101 2.53 -5.14 -2.53
N PHE A 102 2.57 -4.43 -3.66
CA PHE A 102 1.42 -4.26 -4.53
C PHE A 102 1.70 -4.76 -5.95
N ALA A 103 0.64 -5.22 -6.60
CA ALA A 103 0.59 -5.45 -8.04
C ALA A 103 -0.71 -4.87 -8.61
N LEU A 104 -0.58 -4.13 -9.71
CA LEU A 104 -1.68 -3.55 -10.46
C LEU A 104 -2.28 -4.60 -11.39
N ILE A 105 -3.58 -4.82 -11.27
CA ILE A 105 -4.38 -5.57 -12.23
C ILE A 105 -5.21 -4.56 -13.00
N GLN A 106 -4.99 -4.49 -14.32
CA GLN A 106 -5.73 -3.55 -15.15
C GLN A 106 -7.19 -3.95 -15.24
N GLY A 107 -8.06 -3.00 -14.94
CA GLY A 107 -9.49 -3.14 -15.11
C GLY A 107 -9.90 -2.94 -16.56
N ALA A 108 -11.06 -3.46 -16.89
CA ALA A 108 -11.78 -3.10 -18.11
C ALA A 108 -13.25 -2.96 -17.70
N SER A 109 -13.67 -1.74 -17.39
CA SER A 109 -15.09 -1.42 -17.28
C SER A 109 -15.65 -1.09 -18.67
N ALA A 110 -16.95 -1.31 -18.85
CA ALA A 110 -17.67 -1.14 -20.12
C ALA A 110 -18.09 0.32 -20.36
#